data_AF-A0A149UGN4-F1
#
_entry.id   AF-A0A149UGN4-F1
#
_cell.length_a   1.000
_cell.length_b   1.000
_cell.length_c   1.000
_cell.angle_alpha   90.00
_cell.angle_beta   90.00
_cell.angle_gamma   90.00
#
_symmetry.space_group_name_H-M   'P 1'
#
loop_
_entity.id
_entity.type
_entity.pdbx_description
1 polymer ?
#
loop_
_entity_poly.entity_id
_entity_poly.type
_entity_poly.pdbx_seq_one_letter_code
_entity_poly.pdbx_strand_id
1 'polypeptide(L)' 'MRHDHDDDENGIDSEIQELMSELQNDAERLSTATEKSGVPDEIKHMVAALADKIDGLASLVR' A
#
# COMPACT_ATOMS: atom_id res chain seq x y z
N MET A 1 37.39 11.49 7.56
CA MET A 1 36.51 10.36 7.94
C MET A 1 35.32 10.45 7.00
N ARG A 2 35.07 9.39 6.22
CA ARG A 2 33.94 9.28 5.29
C ARG A 2 32.90 8.41 5.99
N HIS A 3 31.70 8.92 6.21
CA HIS A 3 30.46 8.21 6.54
C HIS A 3 29.36 9.27 6.50
N ASP A 4 28.76 9.51 5.34
CA ASP A 4 27.57 10.37 5.15
C ASP A 4 26.91 9.99 3.80
N HIS A 5 26.81 8.70 3.48
CA HIS A 5 26.12 8.23 2.26
C HIS A 5 25.17 7.06 2.50
N ASP A 6 25.26 6.39 3.66
CA ASP A 6 24.42 5.22 3.96
C ASP A 6 23.11 5.59 4.70
N ASP A 7 22.95 6.83 5.17
CA ASP A 7 21.74 7.26 5.91
C ASP A 7 20.58 7.69 4.99
N ASP A 8 20.86 8.24 3.79
CA ASP A 8 19.81 8.74 2.89
C ASP A 8 19.03 7.61 2.19
N GLU A 9 19.69 6.50 1.80
CA GLU A 9 19.00 5.35 1.17
C GLU A 9 18.07 4.65 2.17
N ASN A 10 18.49 4.49 3.43
CA ASN A 10 17.67 3.89 4.48
C ASN A 10 16.45 4.75 4.85
N GLY A 11 16.57 6.07 4.74
CA GLY A 11 15.46 7.00 4.98
C GLY A 11 14.36 6.85 3.92
N ILE A 12 14.75 6.84 2.64
CA ILE A 12 13.82 6.68 1.52
C ILE A 12 13.13 5.31 1.56
N ASP A 13 13.88 4.24 1.82
CA ASP A 13 13.30 2.89 1.90
C ASP A 13 12.29 2.76 3.06
N SER A 14 12.58 3.42 4.18
CA SER A 14 11.66 3.45 5.33
C SER A 14 10.37 4.22 5.03
N GLU A 15 10.47 5.36 4.34
CA GLU A 15 9.30 6.14 3.90
C GLU A 15 8.44 5.36 2.90
N ILE A 16 9.07 4.63 1.97
CA ILE A 16 8.35 3.77 1.01
C ILE A 16 7.62 2.65 1.76
N GLN A 17 8.25 2.01 2.76
CA GLN A 17 7.61 0.97 3.56
C GLN A 17 6.43 1.49 4.40
N GLU A 18 6.55 2.70 4.96
CA GLU A 18 5.49 3.36 5.71
C GLU A 18 4.29 3.66 4.80
N LEU A 19 4.52 4.31 3.65
CA LEU A 19 3.49 4.59 2.65
C LEU A 19 2.82 3.31 2.13
N MET A 20 3.58 2.23 1.92
CA MET A 20 3.02 0.95 1.51
C MET A 20 2.09 0.35 2.58
N SER A 21 2.46 0.47 3.86
CA SER A 21 1.62 0.01 4.97
C SER A 21 0.33 0.82 5.09
N GLU A 22 0.41 2.13 4.89
CA GLU A 22 -0.76 3.02 4.86
C GLU A 22 -1.72 2.64 3.72
N LEU A 23 -1.20 2.44 2.51
CA LEU A 23 -1.99 2.05 1.34
C LEU A 23 -2.68 0.70 1.54
N GLN A 24 -2.01 -0.28 2.15
CA GLN A 24 -2.62 -1.57 2.49
C GLN A 24 -3.78 -1.39 3.47
N ASN A 25 -3.61 -0.57 4.51
CA ASN A 25 -4.66 -0.28 5.48
C ASN A 25 -5.87 0.40 4.83
N ASP A 26 -5.63 1.39 3.98
CA ASP A 26 -6.69 2.11 3.27
C ASP A 26 -7.46 1.21 2.30
N ALA A 27 -6.76 0.31 1.59
CA ALA A 27 -7.39 -0.68 0.72
C ALA A 27 -8.30 -1.64 1.50
N GLU A 28 -7.85 -2.14 2.66
CA GLU A 28 -8.64 -3.01 3.53
C GLU A 28 -9.89 -2.30 4.08
N ARG A 29 -9.74 -1.04 4.51
CA ARG A 29 -10.84 -0.20 4.97
C ARG A 29 -11.85 0.06 3.85
N LEU A 30 -11.36 0.31 2.63
CA LEU A 30 -12.21 0.51 1.46
C LEU A 30 -12.95 -0.77 1.09
N SER A 31 -12.29 -1.93 1.11
CA SER A 31 -12.93 -3.23 0.87
C SER A 31 -14.07 -3.45 1.87
N THR A 32 -13.80 -3.26 3.16
CA THR A 32 -14.80 -3.37 4.23
C THR A 32 -15.96 -2.39 4.05
N ALA A 33 -15.68 -1.15 3.64
CA ALA A 33 -16.70 -0.14 3.41
C ALA A 33 -17.60 -0.49 2.21
N THR A 34 -17.01 -1.00 1.12
CA THR A 34 -17.77 -1.39 -0.09
C THR A 34 -18.63 -2.62 0.13
N GLU A 35 -18.19 -3.58 0.95
CA GLU A 35 -19.02 -4.73 1.34
C GLU A 35 -20.28 -4.29 2.11
N LYS A 36 -20.18 -3.23 2.92
CA LYS A 36 -21.27 -2.76 3.79
C LYS A 36 -22.21 -1.74 3.13
N SER A 37 -21.84 -1.16 1.99
CA SER A 37 -22.49 0.06 1.45
C SER A 37 -23.44 -0.15 0.27
N GLY A 38 -23.69 -1.40 -0.15
CA GLY A 38 -24.59 -1.67 -1.28
C GLY A 38 -24.14 -1.05 -2.61
N VAL A 39 -22.86 -0.67 -2.71
CA VAL A 39 -22.26 -0.17 -3.95
C VAL A 39 -22.28 -1.24 -5.05
N PRO A 40 -22.27 -0.84 -6.34
CA PRO A 40 -22.24 -1.78 -7.45
C PRO A 40 -21.08 -2.77 -7.35
N ASP A 41 -21.30 -4.01 -7.79
CA ASP A 41 -20.26 -5.05 -7.75
C ASP A 41 -19.02 -4.69 -8.57
N GLU A 42 -19.17 -3.89 -9.63
CA GLU A 42 -18.05 -3.32 -10.37
C GLU A 42 -17.09 -2.52 -9.46
N ILE A 43 -17.62 -1.73 -8.53
CA ILE A 43 -16.81 -0.96 -7.58
C ILE A 43 -16.10 -1.90 -6.61
N LYS A 44 -16.76 -2.96 -6.12
CA LYS A 44 -16.12 -3.96 -5.26
C LYS A 44 -14.97 -4.66 -5.98
N HIS A 45 -15.17 -5.01 -7.26
CA HIS A 45 -14.13 -5.61 -8.09
C HIS A 45 -12.95 -4.65 -8.33
N MET A 46 -13.22 -3.35 -8.55
CA MET A 46 -12.17 -2.34 -8.67
C MET A 46 -11.36 -2.20 -7.39
N VAL A 47 -12.01 -2.26 -6.22
CA VAL A 47 -11.33 -2.21 -4.92
C VAL A 47 -10.49 -3.45 -4.66
N ALA A 48 -11.00 -4.64 -4.97
CA ALA A 48 -10.22 -5.88 -4.89
C ALA A 48 -8.99 -5.84 -5.79
N ALA A 49 -9.16 -5.40 -7.04
CA ALA A 49 -8.06 -5.24 -7.99
C ALA A 49 -7.03 -4.16 -7.55
N LEU A 50 -7.44 -3.16 -6.78
CA LEU A 50 -6.54 -2.18 -6.18
C LEU A 50 -5.72 -2.81 -5.05
N ALA A 51 -6.36 -3.57 -4.15
CA ALA A 51 -5.68 -4.29 -3.08
C ALA A 51 -4.63 -5.26 -3.63
N ASP A 52 -4.96 -6.06 -4.66
CA ASP A 52 -4.03 -6.98 -5.31
C ASP A 52 -2.78 -6.27 -5.87
N LYS A 53 -2.95 -5.07 -6.43
CA LYS A 53 -1.83 -4.26 -6.94
C LYS A 53 -0.95 -3.72 -5.83
N ILE A 54 -1.56 -3.28 -4.72
CA ILE A 54 -0.83 -2.79 -3.54
C ILE A 54 -0.02 -3.94 -2.93
N ASP A 55 -0.59 -5.13 -2.80
CA ASP A 55 0.14 -6.31 -2.31
C ASP A 55 1.26 -6.72 -3.27
N GLY A 56 1.01 -6.62 -4.59
CA GLY A 56 2.04 -6.80 -5.61
C GLY A 56 3.20 -5.81 -5.43
N LEU A 57 2.93 -4.52 -5.21
CA LEU A 57 3.96 -3.51 -4.95
C LEU A 57 4.69 -3.77 -3.63
N ALA A 58 3.98 -4.13 -2.57
CA ALA A 58 4.58 -4.46 -1.28
C ALA A 58 5.57 -5.62 -1.40
N SER A 59 5.26 -6.61 -2.26
CA SER A 59 6.16 -7.73 -2.53
C SER A 59 7.46 -7.36 -3.24
N LEU A 60 7.49 -6.23 -3.98
CA LEU A 60 8.67 -5.73 -4.68
C LEU A 60 9.59 -4.89 -3.78
N VAL A 61 9.03 -4.29 -2.74
CA VAL A 61 9.73 -3.44 -1.77
C VAL A 61 10.31 -4.26 -0.59
N ARG A 62 9.89 -5.54 -0.48
CA ARG A 62 10.28 -6.44 0.62
C ARG A 62 11.54 -7.25 0.34
#